data_AF-A0A959NGK0-F1
#
_entry.id   AF-A0A959NGK0-F1
#
_cell.length_a   1.000
_cell.length_b   1.000
_cell.length_c   1.000
_cell.angle_alpha   90.00
_cell.angle_beta   90.00
_cell.angle_gamma   90.00
#
_symmetry.space_group_name_H-M   'P 1'
#
loop_
_entity.id
_entity.type
_entity.pdbx_description
1 polymer ?
#
loop_
_entity_poly.entity_id
_entity_poly.type
_entity_poly.pdbx_seq_one_letter_code
_entity_poly.pdbx_strand_id
1 'polypeptide(L)'
;MARSHHRKKHKSHVQQFKKERSHSTASVKKGKTFQTFTIVGALVFGAIGFFATNSNLIAIIIGLIVGGVGGYFLGKSVDAA
;
A
#
# COMPACT_ATOMS: atom_id res chain seq x y z
N MET A 1 39.98 -41.38 -6.43
CA MET A 1 39.18 -40.15 -6.48
C MET A 1 37.94 -40.31 -5.59
N ALA A 2 38.08 -40.08 -4.29
CA ALA A 2 37.02 -40.35 -3.31
C ALA A 2 36.47 -39.04 -2.72
N ARG A 3 35.14 -39.02 -2.49
CA ARG A 3 34.35 -38.03 -1.74
C ARG A 3 33.80 -36.81 -2.51
N SER A 4 33.06 -37.03 -3.60
CA SER A 4 32.12 -36.01 -4.12
C SER A 4 30.69 -36.15 -3.57
N HIS A 5 30.33 -37.35 -3.09
CA HIS A 5 28.93 -37.66 -2.77
C HIS A 5 28.42 -37.00 -1.48
N HIS A 6 29.30 -36.74 -0.51
CA HIS A 6 28.92 -36.11 0.77
C HIS A 6 28.78 -34.57 0.65
N ARG A 7 29.57 -33.94 -0.22
CA ARG A 7 29.54 -32.49 -0.45
C ARG A 7 28.28 -32.04 -1.20
N LYS A 8 27.73 -32.91 -2.05
CA LYS A 8 26.53 -32.62 -2.86
C LYS A 8 25.29 -32.42 -1.99
N LYS A 9 25.08 -33.28 -0.98
CA LYS A 9 23.96 -33.17 -0.02
C LYS A 9 24.05 -31.89 0.83
N HIS A 10 25.26 -31.51 1.24
CA HIS A 10 25.45 -30.28 2.02
C HIS A 10 25.18 -29.03 1.18
N LYS A 11 25.57 -29.04 -0.11
CA LYS A 11 25.33 -27.93 -1.03
C LYS A 11 23.84 -27.78 -1.36
N SER A 12 23.10 -28.87 -1.53
CA SER A 12 21.65 -28.82 -1.77
C SER A 12 20.88 -28.30 -0.55
N HIS A 13 21.28 -28.70 0.66
CA HIS A 13 20.65 -28.23 1.90
C HIS A 13 20.86 -26.72 2.10
N VAL A 14 22.09 -26.22 1.86
CA VAL A 14 22.38 -24.77 1.90
C VAL A 14 21.61 -23.99 0.84
N GLN A 15 21.40 -24.58 -0.35
CA GLN A 15 20.61 -23.95 -1.40
C GLN A 15 19.11 -23.90 -1.07
N GLN A 16 18.57 -24.93 -0.39
CA GLN A 16 17.19 -24.93 0.10
C GLN A 16 16.96 -23.81 1.12
N PHE A 17 17.84 -23.67 2.12
CA PHE A 17 17.74 -22.55 3.08
C PHE A 17 17.87 -21.17 2.44
N LYS A 18 18.73 -21.01 1.43
CA LYS A 18 18.83 -19.75 0.69
C LYS A 18 17.54 -19.46 -0.09
N LYS A 19 16.95 -20.47 -0.73
CA LYS A 19 15.67 -20.33 -1.45
C LYS A 19 14.50 -20.07 -0.52
N GLU A 20 14.44 -20.73 0.65
CA GLU A 20 13.41 -20.51 1.67
C GLU A 20 13.51 -19.10 2.28
N ARG A 21 14.73 -18.60 2.55
CA ARG A 21 14.91 -17.20 2.96
C ARG A 21 14.61 -16.20 1.85
N SER A 22 14.90 -16.51 0.59
CA SER A 22 14.50 -15.67 -0.55
C SER A 22 12.99 -15.70 -0.83
N HIS A 23 12.31 -16.82 -0.55
CA HIS A 23 10.85 -16.93 -0.60
C HIS A 23 10.14 -16.35 0.62
N SER A 24 10.88 -16.07 1.70
CA SER A 24 10.44 -15.21 2.81
C SER A 24 10.74 -13.73 2.53
N THR A 25 10.74 -13.34 1.26
CA THR A 25 10.28 -12.00 0.91
C THR A 25 8.77 -12.03 1.09
N ALA A 26 8.33 -11.89 2.34
CA ALA A 26 6.95 -11.50 2.61
C ALA A 26 6.67 -10.34 1.66
N SER A 27 5.83 -10.57 0.66
CA SER A 27 5.31 -9.52 -0.20
C SER A 27 4.86 -8.43 0.75
N VAL A 28 5.60 -7.33 0.81
CA VAL A 28 5.21 -6.14 1.57
C VAL A 28 3.88 -5.78 0.92
N LYS A 29 2.77 -6.20 1.56
CA LYS A 29 1.44 -5.94 1.05
C LYS A 29 1.39 -4.43 0.92
N LYS A 30 1.43 -3.94 -0.32
CA LYS A 30 1.33 -2.52 -0.61
C LYS A 30 0.11 -2.04 0.15
N GLY A 31 0.33 -1.20 1.15
CA GLY A 31 -0.75 -0.75 2.01
C GLY A 31 -1.84 -0.13 1.13
N LYS A 32 -3.09 -0.42 1.47
CA LYS A 32 -4.26 0.16 0.80
C LYS A 32 -4.79 1.36 1.59
N THR A 33 -4.00 1.88 2.53
CA THR A 33 -4.40 2.97 3.41
C THR A 33 -4.68 4.22 2.59
N PHE A 34 -3.91 4.46 1.53
CA PHE A 34 -4.19 5.52 0.56
C PHE A 34 -5.60 5.45 -0.03
N GLN A 35 -6.14 4.25 -0.31
CA GLN A 35 -7.50 4.12 -0.86
C GLN A 35 -8.54 4.54 0.17
N THR A 36 -8.39 4.08 1.41
CA THR A 36 -9.31 4.43 2.50
C THR A 36 -9.28 5.93 2.78
N PHE A 37 -8.10 6.54 2.94
CA PHE A 37 -8.00 7.98 3.21
C PHE A 37 -8.49 8.84 2.04
N THR A 38 -8.28 8.40 0.79
CA THR A 38 -8.81 9.10 -0.39
C THR A 38 -10.35 9.11 -0.38
N ILE A 39 -10.97 7.95 -0.17
CA ILE A 39 -12.44 7.82 -0.17
C ILE A 39 -13.04 8.60 0.99
N VAL A 40 -12.50 8.44 2.20
CA VAL A 40 -12.98 9.16 3.39
C VAL A 40 -12.79 10.65 3.23
N GLY A 41 -11.61 11.10 2.77
CA GLY A 41 -11.33 12.52 2.53
C GLY A 41 -12.28 13.14 1.51
N ALA A 42 -12.53 12.46 0.39
CA ALA A 42 -13.47 12.91 -0.63
C ALA A 42 -14.90 13.02 -0.08
N LEU A 43 -15.39 11.99 0.63
CA LEU A 43 -16.74 12.01 1.20
C LEU A 43 -16.92 13.13 2.23
N VAL A 44 -15.94 13.32 3.12
CA VAL A 44 -16.00 14.36 4.16
C VAL A 44 -16.00 15.76 3.52
N PHE A 45 -15.06 16.06 2.62
CA PHE A 45 -15.04 17.38 1.98
C PHE A 45 -16.21 17.60 1.01
N GLY A 46 -16.69 16.55 0.35
CA GLY A 46 -17.91 16.61 -0.47
C GLY A 46 -19.14 16.95 0.38
N ALA A 47 -19.29 16.32 1.55
CA ALA A 47 -20.35 16.62 2.50
C ALA A 47 -20.25 18.05 3.05
N ILE A 48 -19.03 18.49 3.42
CA ILE A 48 -18.78 19.88 3.83
C ILE A 48 -19.19 20.85 2.71
N GLY A 49 -18.78 20.58 1.48
CA GLY A 49 -19.17 21.39 0.31
C GLY A 49 -20.68 21.45 0.14
N PHE A 50 -21.39 20.33 0.28
CA PHE A 50 -22.85 20.25 0.16
C PHE A 50 -23.57 21.10 1.22
N PHE A 51 -23.24 20.92 2.50
CA PHE A 51 -23.91 21.62 3.60
C PHE A 51 -23.50 23.09 3.72
N ALA A 52 -22.22 23.41 3.47
CA ALA A 52 -21.71 24.77 3.65
C ALA A 52 -22.14 25.74 2.53
N THR A 53 -22.53 25.24 1.36
CA THR A 53 -22.80 26.08 0.19
C THR A 53 -24.22 25.97 -0.36
N ASN A 54 -25.16 25.47 0.44
CA ASN A 54 -26.55 25.25 0.04
C ASN A 54 -26.66 24.42 -1.25
N SER A 55 -25.94 23.30 -1.32
CA SER A 55 -25.95 22.39 -2.47
C SER A 55 -25.37 22.96 -3.77
N ASN A 56 -24.49 23.96 -3.70
CA ASN A 56 -23.78 24.45 -4.90
C ASN A 56 -22.86 23.34 -5.45
N LEU A 57 -23.21 22.85 -6.64
CA LEU A 57 -22.50 21.77 -7.33
C LEU A 57 -21.01 22.07 -7.52
N ILE A 58 -20.64 23.32 -7.80
CA ILE A 58 -19.25 23.72 -8.01
C ILE A 58 -18.44 23.53 -6.72
N ALA A 59 -18.99 23.95 -5.58
CA ALA A 59 -18.33 23.80 -4.29
C ALA A 59 -18.20 22.34 -3.85
N ILE A 60 -19.19 21.51 -4.18
CA ILE A 60 -19.14 20.06 -3.93
C ILE A 60 -18.02 19.42 -4.76
N ILE A 61 -17.92 19.75 -6.05
CA ILE A 61 -16.86 19.23 -6.93
C ILE A 61 -15.48 19.66 -6.43
N ILE A 62 -15.31 20.94 -6.05
CA ILE A 62 -14.06 21.43 -5.47
C ILE A 62 -13.74 20.67 -4.17
N GLY A 63 -14.73 20.47 -3.29
CA GLY A 63 -14.56 19.70 -2.06
C GLY A 63 -14.10 18.26 -2.33
N LEU A 64 -14.75 17.56 -3.27
CA LEU A 64 -14.36 16.20 -3.66
C LEU A 64 -12.92 16.12 -4.18
N ILE A 65 -12.51 17.09 -5.01
CA ILE A 65 -11.14 17.14 -5.55
C ILE A 65 -10.14 17.42 -4.43
N VAL A 66 -10.38 18.45 -3.62
CA VAL A 66 -9.46 18.85 -2.54
C VAL A 66 -9.34 17.74 -1.49
N GLY A 67 -10.46 17.17 -1.04
CA GLY A 67 -10.47 16.09 -0.05
C GLY A 67 -9.89 14.78 -0.59
N GLY A 68 -10.15 14.44 -1.85
CA GLY A 68 -9.58 13.28 -2.50
C GLY A 68 -8.06 13.39 -2.68
N VAL A 69 -7.58 14.53 -3.18
CA VAL A 69 -6.13 14.79 -3.34
C VAL A 69 -5.44 14.81 -1.98
N GLY A 70 -5.98 15.55 -1.01
CA GLY A 70 -5.44 15.60 0.36
C GLY A 70 -5.39 14.22 1.03
N GLY A 71 -6.48 13.46 0.96
CA GLY A 71 -6.57 12.10 1.48
C GLY A 71 -5.62 11.12 0.79
N TYR A 72 -5.41 11.26 -0.52
CA TYR A 72 -4.44 10.46 -1.27
C TYR A 72 -3.01 10.69 -0.76
N PHE A 73 -2.59 11.96 -0.62
CA PHE A 73 -1.24 12.27 -0.13
C PHE A 73 -1.04 11.83 1.31
N LEU A 74 -2.03 12.04 2.18
CA LEU A 74 -1.99 11.57 3.56
C LEU A 74 -1.85 10.04 3.62
N GLY A 75 -2.75 9.30 2.97
CA GLY A 75 -2.72 7.86 3.04
C GLY A 75 -1.50 7.24 2.34
N LYS A 76 -0.95 7.90 1.31
CA LYS A 76 0.33 7.52 0.70
C LYS A 76 1.51 7.74 1.65
N SER A 77 1.49 8.80 2.46
CA SER A 77 2.53 9.01 3.49
C SER A 77 2.45 7.96 4.59
N VAL A 78 1.25 7.54 4.98
CA VAL A 78 1.03 6.47 5.97
C VAL A 78 1.43 5.11 5.41
N ASP A 79 1.13 4.81 4.15
CA ASP A 79 1.59 3.57 3.50
C ASP A 79 3.11 3.52 3.27
N ALA A 80 3.78 4.67 3.31
CA ALA A 80 5.22 4.79 3.17
C ALA A 80 5.98 4.82 4.52
N ALA A 81 5.28 5.03 5.62
CA ALA A 81 5.81 5.02 6.99
C ALA A 81 5.84 3.59 7.56
#